data_AF-A0A2N6C2Z1-F1
#
_entry.id   AF-A0A2N6C2Z1-F1
#
_cell.length_a   1.000
_cell.length_b   1.000
_cell.length_c   1.000
_cell.angle_alpha   90.00
_cell.angle_beta   90.00
_cell.angle_gamma   90.00
#
_symmetry.space_group_name_H-M   'P 1'
#
loop_
_entity.id
_entity.type
_entity.pdbx_description
1 polymer ?
#
loop_
_entity_poly.entity_id
_entity_poly.type
_entity_poly.pdbx_seq_one_letter_code
_entity_poly.pdbx_strand_id
1 'polypeptide(L)'
;MKAKTGKCEECGKNYEDITEVCGHCGYSPHGVYMKVDGDPWWKCGECGRTVQAKQPPEKCPGCGEVCDFKNVTCYDPECGGPGNIDPQL
;
A
#
# COMPACT_ATOMS: atom_id res chain seq x y z
N MET A 1 19.57 9.78 -3.28
CA MET A 1 18.86 8.58 -2.77
C MET A 1 19.88 7.46 -2.66
N LYS A 2 20.01 6.77 -1.52
CA LYS A 2 20.98 5.66 -1.38
C LYS A 2 20.28 4.33 -1.68
N ALA A 3 20.64 3.70 -2.79
CA ALA A 3 20.28 2.33 -3.10
C ALA A 3 20.81 1.42 -1.99
N LYS A 4 19.93 0.69 -1.30
CA LYS A 4 20.34 -0.26 -0.26
C LYS A 4 20.72 -1.55 -0.97
N THR A 5 22.02 -1.71 -1.23
CA THR A 5 22.57 -2.96 -1.74
C THR A 5 22.43 -4.05 -0.69
N GLY A 6 21.98 -5.24 -1.09
CA GLY A 6 21.81 -6.38 -0.19
C GLY A 6 22.06 -7.71 -0.90
N LYS A 7 22.22 -8.78 -0.13
CA LYS A 7 22.48 -10.13 -0.63
C LYS A 7 21.25 -11.00 -0.39
N CYS A 8 20.75 -11.66 -1.43
CA CYS A 8 19.66 -12.62 -1.30
C CYS A 8 20.12 -13.82 -0.45
N GLU A 9 19.36 -14.14 0.58
CA GLU A 9 19.70 -15.25 1.51
C GLU A 9 19.51 -16.62 0.85
N GLU A 10 18.57 -16.74 -0.10
CA GLU A 10 18.28 -18.00 -0.78
C GLU A 10 19.29 -18.35 -1.89
N CYS A 11 19.63 -17.38 -2.75
CA CYS A 11 20.52 -17.64 -3.91
C CYS A 11 21.89 -16.99 -3.79
N GLY A 12 22.15 -16.22 -2.72
CA GLY A 12 23.44 -15.59 -2.46
C GLY A 12 23.83 -14.45 -3.41
N LYS A 13 22.95 -14.04 -4.32
CA LYS A 13 23.25 -12.95 -5.27
C LYS A 13 23.05 -11.57 -4.65
N ASN A 14 23.91 -10.64 -5.04
CA ASN A 14 23.77 -9.24 -4.65
C ASN A 14 22.71 -8.57 -5.54
N TYR A 15 21.86 -7.75 -4.93
CA TYR A 15 20.92 -6.88 -5.62
C TYR A 15 21.18 -5.43 -5.24
N GLU A 16 20.80 -4.52 -6.13
CA GLU A 16 20.99 -3.08 -5.95
C GLU A 16 19.84 -2.45 -5.14
N ASP A 17 18.70 -3.13 -5.04
CA ASP A 17 17.51 -2.68 -4.30
C ASP A 17 16.77 -3.83 -3.59
N ILE A 18 16.66 -3.75 -2.24
CA ILE A 18 16.01 -4.76 -1.38
C ILE A 18 14.48 -4.72 -1.42
N THR A 19 13.88 -3.74 -2.09
CA THR A 19 12.41 -3.58 -2.11
C THR A 19 11.73 -4.44 -3.15
N GLU A 20 12.51 -5.20 -3.94
CA GLU A 20 12.01 -5.97 -5.08
C GLU A 20 12.30 -7.46 -4.92
N VAL A 21 11.44 -8.26 -5.55
CA VAL A 21 11.63 -9.71 -5.69
C VAL A 21 12.99 -9.99 -6.32
N CYS A 22 13.77 -10.91 -5.74
CA CYS A 22 15.05 -11.28 -6.30
C CYS A 22 14.86 -11.79 -7.75
N GLY A 23 15.27 -11.02 -8.75
CA GLY A 23 15.09 -11.35 -10.17
C GLY A 23 15.79 -12.62 -10.66
N HIS A 24 16.57 -13.29 -9.80
CA HIS A 24 17.19 -14.57 -10.10
C HIS A 24 16.40 -15.79 -9.60
N CYS A 25 15.76 -15.68 -8.43
CA CYS A 25 15.12 -16.83 -7.77
C CYS A 25 13.68 -16.58 -7.31
N GLY A 26 13.18 -15.35 -7.41
CA GLY A 26 11.82 -15.01 -7.01
C GLY A 26 11.64 -14.78 -5.50
N TYR A 27 12.69 -14.89 -4.68
CA TYR A 27 12.58 -14.73 -3.23
C TYR A 27 12.43 -13.25 -2.82
N SER A 28 11.48 -12.96 -1.94
CA SER A 28 11.29 -11.66 -1.30
C SER A 28 11.14 -11.85 0.22
N PRO A 29 12.14 -11.43 1.04
CA PRO A 29 12.07 -11.61 2.49
C PRO A 29 10.99 -10.73 3.16
N HIS A 30 10.49 -9.71 2.45
CA HIS A 30 9.45 -8.79 2.91
C HIS A 30 8.09 -9.04 2.23
N GLY A 31 7.95 -10.12 1.45
CA GLY A 31 6.81 -10.36 0.57
C GLY A 31 6.79 -9.39 -0.63
N VAL A 32 5.95 -9.71 -1.63
CA VAL A 32 5.60 -8.74 -2.68
C VAL A 32 4.75 -7.64 -2.07
N TYR A 33 5.40 -6.68 -1.40
CA TYR A 33 4.80 -5.37 -1.20
C TYR A 33 4.58 -4.80 -2.60
N MET A 34 3.37 -5.02 -3.13
CA MET A 34 2.97 -4.37 -4.36
C MET A 34 3.10 -2.89 -4.09
N LYS A 35 4.02 -2.24 -4.81
CA LYS A 35 4.08 -0.79 -4.90
C LYS A 35 2.73 -0.39 -5.49
N VAL A 36 1.76 -0.08 -4.62
CA VAL A 36 0.51 0.52 -5.06
C VAL A 36 0.94 1.92 -5.50
N ASP A 37 1.21 2.10 -6.79
CA ASP A 37 1.56 3.38 -7.43
C ASP A 37 0.35 4.34 -7.44
N GLY A 38 -0.35 4.45 -6.30
CA GLY A 38 -1.55 5.23 -6.11
C GLY A 38 -1.70 5.65 -4.65
N ASP A 39 -2.31 6.82 -4.46
CA ASP A 39 -2.63 7.33 -3.13
C ASP A 39 -3.60 6.37 -2.41
N PRO A 40 -3.45 6.19 -1.08
CA PRO A 40 -4.32 5.30 -0.31
C PRO A 40 -5.77 5.78 -0.29
N TRP A 41 -6.68 4.83 -0.13
CA TRP A 41 -8.10 5.07 0.05
C TRP A 41 -8.44 5.17 1.53
N TRP A 42 -9.19 6.21 1.88
CA TRP A 42 -9.64 6.49 3.23
C TRP A 42 -11.17 6.48 3.28
N LYS A 43 -11.76 5.73 4.20
CA LYS A 43 -13.21 5.68 4.44
C LYS A 43 -13.54 6.49 5.68
N CYS A 44 -14.44 7.45 5.54
CA CYS A 44 -14.98 8.20 6.66
C CYS A 44 -15.74 7.26 7.60
N GLY A 45 -15.41 7.28 8.89
CA GLY A 45 -16.08 6.49 9.92
C GLY A 45 -17.54 6.90 10.17
N GLU A 46 -17.87 8.16 9.91
CA GLU A 46 -19.21 8.72 10.20
C GLU A 46 -20.19 8.49 9.05
N CYS A 47 -19.83 8.89 7.83
CA CYS A 47 -20.74 8.81 6.67
C CYS A 47 -20.39 7.70 5.67
N GLY A 48 -19.30 6.96 5.87
CA GLY A 48 -18.88 5.88 4.98
C GLY A 48 -18.30 6.32 3.63
N ARG A 49 -18.18 7.63 3.36
CA ARG A 49 -17.60 8.15 2.11
C ARG A 49 -16.13 7.79 2.00
N THR A 50 -15.71 7.29 0.84
CA THR A 50 -14.31 7.03 0.52
C THR A 50 -13.67 8.19 -0.24
N VAL A 51 -12.40 8.45 0.08
CA VAL A 51 -11.58 9.50 -0.54
C VAL A 51 -10.18 8.94 -0.81
N GLN A 52 -9.64 9.23 -1.99
CA GLN A 52 -8.28 8.84 -2.34
C GLN A 52 -7.33 10.01 -2.07
N ALA A 53 -6.39 9.84 -1.15
CA ALA A 53 -5.46 10.90 -0.76
C ALA A 53 -4.22 10.33 -0.05
N LYS A 54 -3.08 11.02 -0.14
CA LYS A 54 -1.84 10.63 0.57
C LYS A 54 -2.03 10.45 2.08
N GLN A 55 -2.90 11.27 2.65
CA GLN A 55 -3.21 11.32 4.08
C GLN A 55 -4.72 11.54 4.25
N PRO A 56 -5.30 11.09 5.37
CA PRO A 56 -6.71 11.32 5.63
C PRO A 56 -6.96 12.82 5.79
N PRO A 57 -8.02 13.37 5.17
CA PRO A 57 -8.36 14.77 5.35
C PRO A 57 -8.88 15.00 6.78
N GLU A 58 -8.58 16.16 7.36
CA GLU A 58 -9.12 16.53 8.67
C GLU A 58 -10.65 16.70 8.64
N LYS A 59 -11.20 17.20 7.52
CA LYS A 59 -12.63 17.36 7.32
C LYS A 59 -13.13 16.47 6.18
N CYS A 60 -14.24 15.79 6.43
CA CYS A 60 -14.83 14.93 5.42
C CYS A 60 -15.53 15.76 4.33
N PRO A 61 -15.23 15.54 3.04
CA PRO A 61 -15.92 16.24 1.95
C PRO A 61 -17.37 15.78 1.74
N GLY A 62 -17.81 14.73 2.44
CA GLY A 62 -19.19 14.24 2.41
C GLY A 62 -20.09 14.91 3.44
N CYS A 63 -19.69 14.84 4.72
CA CYS A 63 -20.48 15.40 5.83
C CYS A 63 -20.01 16.79 6.30
N GLY A 64 -18.80 17.24 5.91
CA GLY A 64 -18.27 18.55 6.26
C GLY A 64 -17.66 18.65 7.67
N GLU A 65 -17.72 17.57 8.45
CA GLU A 65 -17.27 17.53 9.85
C GLU A 65 -15.87 16.92 9.97
N VAL A 66 -15.26 17.05 11.15
CA VAL A 66 -14.00 16.37 11.48
C VAL A 66 -14.33 14.93 11.82
N CYS A 67 -13.77 13.98 11.07
CA CYS A 67 -14.10 12.56 11.18
C CYS A 67 -12.85 11.70 11.26
N ASP A 68 -12.96 10.55 11.94
CA ASP A 68 -11.95 9.50 11.85
C ASP A 68 -12.01 8.82 10.48
N PHE A 69 -10.84 8.68 9.86
CA PHE A 69 -10.69 8.04 8.56
C PHE A 69 -9.94 6.73 8.69
N LYS A 70 -10.56 5.65 8.20
CA LYS A 70 -9.94 4.33 8.16
C LYS A 70 -9.25 4.15 6.81
N ASN A 71 -8.00 3.71 6.82
CA ASN A 71 -7.33 3.28 5.60
C ASN A 71 -8.00 1.99 5.12
N VAL A 72 -8.58 2.03 3.92
CA VAL A 72 -9.28 0.91 3.27
C VAL A 72 -8.61 0.55 1.93
N THR A 73 -7.37 0.99 1.76
CA THR A 73 -6.55 0.63 0.60
C THR A 73 -6.35 -0.88 0.62
N CYS A 74 -6.72 -1.52 -0.47
CA CYS A 74 -6.47 -2.94 -0.59
C CYS A 74 -4.97 -3.17 -0.88
N TYR A 75 -4.28 -3.75 0.10
CA TYR A 75 -2.87 -4.15 -0.02
C TYR A 75 -2.69 -5.61 -0.42
N ASP A 76 -3.80 -6.33 -0.58
CA ASP A 76 -3.81 -7.74 -0.95
C ASP A 76 -3.96 -7.92 -2.48
N PRO A 77 -3.15 -8.79 -3.11
CA PRO A 77 -3.23 -9.07 -4.55
C PRO A 77 -4.60 -9.58 -5.02
N GLU A 78 -5.37 -10.26 -4.16
CA GLU A 78 -6.67 -10.85 -4.51
C GLU A 78 -7.81 -9.82 -4.46
N CYS A 79 -7.62 -8.71 -3.73
CA CYS A 79 -8.63 -7.66 -3.58
C CYS A 79 -8.37 -6.42 -4.45
N GLY A 80 -7.27 -6.40 -5.22
CA GLY A 80 -7.36 -6.00 -6.62
C GLY A 80 -6.98 -4.57 -7.02
N GLY A 81 -5.83 -4.03 -6.61
CA GLY A 81 -5.21 -2.94 -7.37
C GLY A 81 -5.98 -1.59 -7.42
N PRO A 82 -5.59 -0.67 -8.32
CA PRO A 82 -5.99 0.74 -8.25
C PRO A 82 -7.50 0.93 -8.42
N GLY A 83 -8.16 1.33 -7.33
CA GLY A 83 -9.60 1.61 -7.30
C GLY A 83 -10.44 0.59 -6.53
N ASN A 84 -9.86 -0.49 -6.02
CA ASN A 84 -10.57 -1.44 -5.18
C ASN A 84 -10.36 -1.15 -3.68
N ILE A 85 -11.48 -1.05 -2.96
CA ILE A 85 -11.58 -0.83 -1.52
C ILE A 85 -11.69 -2.19 -0.84
N ASP A 86 -10.98 -2.40 0.28
CA ASP A 86 -11.06 -3.65 1.04
C ASP A 86 -12.52 -3.95 1.45
N PRO A 87 -13.14 -5.06 0.98
CA PRO A 87 -14.52 -5.40 1.27
C PRO A 87 -14.77 -5.81 2.73
N GLN A 88 -13.73 -6.00 3.53
CA GLN A 88 -13.80 -6.40 4.95
C GLN A 88 -13.86 -5.20 5.92
N LEU A 89 -13.80 -3.95 5.42
CA LEU A 89 -13.80 -2.69 6.19
C LEU A 89 -15.02 -1.79 5.89
#